data_AF-A0A3C1DMW4-F1
#
_entry.id   AF-A0A3C1DMW4-F1
#
_cell.length_a   1.000
_cell.length_b   1.000
_cell.length_c   1.000
_cell.angle_alpha   90.00
_cell.angle_beta   90.00
_cell.angle_gamma   90.00
#
_symmetry.space_group_name_H-M   'P 1'
#
loop_
_entity.id
_entity.type
_entity.pdbx_description
1 polymer ?
#
loop_
_entity_poly.entity_id
_entity_poly.type
_entity_poly.pdbx_seq_one_letter_code
_entity_poly.pdbx_strand_id
1 'polypeptide(L)'
;MKSKRKQQVEGSPTIQSRRGAVIASAVALLSFGGMFAVAQPASATVTTTCTGSGYKCDTTGYGKAANKSYWTMAPGHNCTNYVAYRLIQDGMPTNITWLHNGGDWAREARKHHVLVDKNPTVGSVAQWNSGAGGVSSSGHVAYVTAVTADTITVAEDNYPSGPNQIRVITHGDPGWPSNFIHFTAVPTAGQQVGPNAAQWQVFVADYQRTF
;
A
#
# COMPACT_ATOMS: atom_id res chain seq x y z
N MET A 1 39.71 21.46 -44.31
CA MET A 1 38.76 22.40 -44.95
C MET A 1 37.65 21.60 -45.64
N LYS A 2 36.39 22.03 -45.42
CA LYS A 2 35.11 21.80 -46.14
C LYS A 2 35.23 21.17 -47.55
N SER A 3 34.29 20.44 -48.16
CA SER A 3 32.90 20.02 -47.91
C SER A 3 32.40 19.30 -49.17
N LYS A 4 31.63 18.22 -49.01
CA LYS A 4 30.51 17.67 -49.84
C LYS A 4 30.46 17.85 -51.37
N ARG A 5 30.09 16.77 -52.07
CA ARG A 5 28.91 16.62 -52.98
C ARG A 5 28.85 15.18 -53.54
N LYS A 6 27.68 14.49 -53.48
CA LYS A 6 26.64 14.33 -54.53
C LYS A 6 27.21 13.70 -55.82
N GLN A 7 26.59 12.79 -56.58
CA GLN A 7 25.22 12.32 -56.82
C GLN A 7 25.42 11.07 -57.74
N GLN A 8 24.71 9.96 -57.54
CA GLN A 8 23.51 9.53 -58.31
C GLN A 8 23.74 9.21 -59.81
N VAL A 9 23.07 8.12 -60.22
CA VAL A 9 22.41 7.86 -61.51
C VAL A 9 23.02 6.81 -62.46
N GLU A 10 22.30 5.67 -62.49
CA GLU A 10 21.81 4.85 -63.62
C GLU A 10 22.73 4.36 -64.74
N GLY A 11 22.47 3.09 -65.10
CA GLY A 11 22.83 2.53 -66.40
C GLY A 11 22.82 1.00 -66.38
N SER A 12 21.63 0.40 -66.48
CA SER A 12 21.50 -1.04 -66.79
C SER A 12 21.56 -1.25 -68.31
N PRO A 13 22.36 -2.20 -68.82
CA PRO A 13 22.17 -2.77 -70.14
C PRO A 13 21.60 -4.20 -70.06
N THR A 14 20.81 -4.49 -71.07
CA THR A 14 19.86 -5.58 -71.22
C THR A 14 20.46 -6.77 -71.98
N ILE A 15 20.28 -7.99 -71.43
CA ILE A 15 20.06 -9.31 -72.06
C ILE A 15 21.12 -9.87 -73.04
N GLN A 16 21.68 -11.06 -72.74
CA GLN A 16 21.45 -12.28 -73.56
C GLN A 16 21.96 -13.58 -72.90
N SER A 17 21.19 -14.64 -73.18
CA SER A 17 21.12 -15.96 -72.57
C SER A 17 22.34 -16.86 -72.73
N ARG A 18 22.56 -17.78 -71.76
CA ARG A 18 22.87 -19.19 -72.06
C ARG A 18 22.66 -20.12 -70.87
N ARG A 19 22.14 -21.30 -71.20
CA ARG A 19 21.64 -22.40 -70.36
C ARG A 19 22.70 -22.96 -69.41
N GLY A 20 22.32 -23.32 -68.18
CA GLY A 20 23.11 -24.23 -67.37
C GLY A 20 22.74 -24.28 -65.89
N ALA A 21 22.34 -25.47 -65.45
CA ALA A 21 22.29 -25.97 -64.08
C ALA A 21 21.22 -25.40 -63.12
N VAL A 22 20.20 -26.24 -62.94
CA VAL A 22 19.32 -26.29 -61.78
C VAL A 22 20.18 -26.46 -60.52
N ILE A 23 20.19 -25.45 -59.66
CA ILE A 23 20.54 -25.60 -58.25
C ILE A 23 19.24 -25.38 -57.49
N ALA A 24 18.72 -26.47 -56.91
CA ALA A 24 17.58 -26.44 -56.02
C ALA A 24 17.96 -25.69 -54.75
N SER A 25 17.72 -24.38 -54.72
CA SER A 25 17.78 -23.58 -53.50
C SER A 25 16.49 -23.79 -52.73
N ALA A 26 16.54 -24.61 -51.69
CA ALA A 26 15.51 -24.68 -50.68
C ALA A 26 15.39 -23.31 -50.01
N VAL A 27 14.31 -22.58 -50.34
CA VAL A 27 13.92 -21.38 -49.62
C VAL A 27 13.35 -21.85 -48.28
N ALA A 28 14.19 -21.88 -47.25
CA ALA A 28 13.72 -21.91 -45.88
C ALA A 28 13.09 -20.54 -45.58
N LEU A 29 11.78 -20.42 -45.80
CA LEU A 29 10.97 -19.34 -45.28
C LEU A 29 11.00 -19.44 -43.75
N LEU A 30 11.95 -18.76 -43.12
CA LEU A 30 11.91 -18.44 -41.70
C LEU A 30 10.76 -17.46 -41.50
N SER A 31 9.59 -18.02 -41.25
CA SER A 31 8.44 -17.29 -40.73
C SER A 31 8.82 -16.72 -39.36
N PHE A 32 9.37 -15.50 -39.34
CA PHE A 32 9.42 -14.68 -38.13
C PHE A 32 7.98 -14.27 -37.80
N GLY A 33 7.25 -15.18 -37.17
CA GLY A 33 6.01 -14.86 -36.47
C GLY A 33 6.37 -13.92 -35.32
N GLY A 34 6.26 -12.62 -35.56
CA GLY A 34 6.43 -11.62 -34.52
C GLY A 34 5.43 -11.87 -33.39
N MET A 35 5.93 -12.36 -32.26
CA MET A 35 5.19 -12.31 -31.00
C MET A 35 5.03 -10.83 -30.63
N PHE A 36 3.87 -10.26 -30.94
CA PHE A 36 3.45 -9.02 -30.30
C PHE A 36 3.13 -9.35 -28.84
N ALA A 37 4.14 -9.24 -27.97
CA ALA A 37 3.90 -9.19 -26.54
C ALA A 37 3.13 -7.89 -26.26
N VAL A 38 1.81 -7.99 -26.16
CA VAL A 38 1.00 -6.90 -25.62
C VAL A 38 1.40 -6.79 -24.16
N ALA A 39 2.25 -5.82 -23.84
CA ALA A 39 2.56 -5.50 -22.46
C ALA A 39 1.23 -5.14 -21.78
N GLN A 40 0.75 -6.02 -20.90
CA GLN A 40 -0.39 -5.67 -20.07
C GLN A 40 0.01 -4.43 -19.25
N PRO A 41 -0.86 -3.43 -19.12
CA PRO A 41 -0.57 -2.32 -18.24
C PRO A 41 -0.33 -2.89 -16.84
N ALA A 42 0.79 -2.55 -16.22
CA ALA A 42 0.95 -2.75 -14.79
C ALA A 42 -0.13 -1.92 -14.11
N SER A 43 -1.23 -2.55 -13.70
CA SER A 43 -2.25 -1.88 -12.89
C SER A 43 -1.56 -1.37 -11.63
N ALA A 44 -1.77 -0.10 -11.30
CA ALA A 44 -1.29 0.44 -10.03
C ALA A 44 -2.02 -0.27 -8.90
N THR A 45 -1.33 -1.23 -8.29
CA THR A 45 -1.82 -2.08 -7.21
C THR A 45 -1.98 -1.29 -5.89
N VAL A 46 -1.46 -0.06 -5.83
CA VAL A 46 -1.80 0.96 -4.82
C VAL A 46 -2.33 2.22 -5.49
N THR A 47 -3.48 2.71 -5.02
CA THR A 47 -4.10 3.95 -5.50
C THR A 47 -4.37 4.88 -4.32
N THR A 48 -3.90 6.13 -4.41
CA THR A 48 -4.26 7.19 -3.46
C THR A 48 -5.55 7.87 -3.92
N THR A 49 -6.65 7.65 -3.19
CA THR A 49 -7.99 8.18 -3.54
C THR A 49 -8.22 9.58 -3.00
N CYS A 50 -7.50 9.97 -1.96
CA CYS A 50 -7.46 11.33 -1.46
C CYS A 50 -6.05 11.66 -0.95
N THR A 51 -5.53 12.81 -1.34
CA THR A 51 -4.34 13.43 -0.75
C THR A 51 -4.45 14.95 -0.86
N GLY A 52 -3.83 15.68 0.06
CA GLY A 52 -3.84 17.13 0.02
C GLY A 52 -3.07 17.77 1.15
N SER A 53 -2.90 19.09 1.07
CA SER A 53 -2.25 19.87 2.12
C SER A 53 -3.03 19.85 3.43
N GLY A 54 -2.31 19.83 4.56
CA GLY A 54 -2.91 19.71 5.88
C GLY A 54 -3.72 18.42 6.02
N TYR A 55 -4.92 18.53 6.59
CA TYR A 55 -5.79 17.39 6.91
C TYR A 55 -7.01 17.31 5.97
N LYS A 56 -6.86 17.64 4.68
CA LYS A 56 -7.98 17.72 3.73
C LYS A 56 -8.75 16.41 3.54
N CYS A 57 -8.09 15.28 3.76
CA CYS A 57 -8.70 13.95 3.63
C CYS A 57 -9.31 13.45 4.94
N ASP A 58 -9.19 14.22 6.02
CA ASP A 58 -9.70 13.84 7.34
C ASP A 58 -11.20 14.15 7.43
N THR A 59 -11.98 13.11 7.66
CA THR A 59 -13.43 13.20 7.94
C THR A 59 -13.75 12.94 9.41
N THR A 60 -12.73 12.76 10.26
CA THR A 60 -12.88 12.28 11.64
C THR A 60 -12.68 13.35 12.69
N GLY A 61 -12.25 14.54 12.30
CA GLY A 61 -11.95 15.65 13.19
C GLY A 61 -10.52 15.65 13.73
N TYR A 62 -9.69 14.68 13.34
CA TYR A 62 -8.26 14.67 13.66
C TYR A 62 -7.59 15.99 13.30
N GLY A 63 -7.87 16.56 12.12
CA GLY A 63 -7.23 17.82 11.71
C GLY A 63 -7.48 18.99 12.66
N LYS A 64 -8.61 19.00 13.37
CA LYS A 64 -8.93 20.00 14.41
C LYS A 64 -8.27 19.67 15.76
N ALA A 65 -7.93 18.41 15.98
CA ALA A 65 -7.44 17.87 17.23
C ALA A 65 -5.96 17.45 17.17
N ALA A 66 -5.30 17.64 16.03
CA ALA A 66 -3.96 17.15 15.75
C ALA A 66 -2.90 17.83 16.61
N ASN A 67 -3.17 19.01 17.17
CA ASN A 67 -2.28 19.68 18.12
C ASN A 67 -2.20 18.99 19.49
N LYS A 68 -2.95 17.91 19.71
CA LYS A 68 -2.90 17.10 20.93
C LYS A 68 -2.08 15.83 20.72
N SER A 69 -1.48 15.37 21.81
CA SER A 69 -0.83 14.06 21.90
C SER A 69 -1.86 13.01 22.30
N TYR A 70 -1.93 11.93 21.54
CA TYR A 70 -2.67 10.72 21.86
C TYR A 70 -1.66 9.60 22.12
N TRP A 71 -1.82 8.87 23.22
CA TRP A 71 -0.89 7.80 23.62
C TRP A 71 0.58 8.22 23.66
N THR A 72 0.84 9.46 24.12
CA THR A 72 2.18 10.07 24.21
C THR A 72 2.89 10.26 22.86
N MET A 73 2.19 10.12 21.74
CA MET A 73 2.73 10.28 20.40
C MET A 73 2.90 11.75 20.04
N ALA A 74 3.84 12.03 19.14
CA ALA A 74 4.11 13.40 18.69
C ALA A 74 2.86 14.01 18.03
N PRO A 75 2.37 15.18 18.50
CA PRO A 75 1.27 15.88 17.87
C PRO A 75 1.56 16.31 16.43
N GLY A 76 0.50 16.62 15.69
CA GLY A 76 0.53 17.13 14.33
C GLY A 76 0.50 16.02 13.30
N HIS A 77 1.22 16.24 12.20
CA HIS A 77 1.33 15.26 11.14
C HIS A 77 2.16 14.05 11.61
N ASN A 78 1.48 12.95 11.94
CA ASN A 78 2.12 11.77 12.48
C ASN A 78 1.20 10.54 12.38
N CYS A 79 1.72 9.45 11.80
CA CYS A 79 0.96 8.22 11.59
C CYS A 79 0.44 7.60 12.88
N THR A 80 1.32 7.51 13.88
CA THR A 80 0.99 6.91 15.18
C THR A 80 -0.05 7.75 15.91
N ASN A 81 0.11 9.08 15.96
CA ASN A 81 -0.83 9.97 16.64
C ASN A 81 -2.22 9.97 15.98
N TYR A 82 -2.28 9.91 14.64
CA TYR A 82 -3.53 9.76 13.90
C TYR A 82 -4.23 8.44 14.24
N VAL A 83 -3.51 7.31 14.19
CA VAL A 83 -4.10 6.00 14.48
C VAL A 83 -4.54 5.89 15.95
N ALA A 84 -3.77 6.44 16.89
CA ALA A 84 -4.16 6.51 18.30
C ALA A 84 -5.46 7.31 18.49
N TYR A 85 -5.58 8.48 17.84
CA TYR A 85 -6.83 9.24 17.84
C TYR A 85 -8.01 8.41 17.34
N ARG A 86 -7.85 7.69 16.21
CA ARG A 86 -8.89 6.84 15.65
C ARG A 86 -9.30 5.71 16.60
N LEU A 87 -8.34 5.02 17.19
CA LEU A 87 -8.61 3.93 18.13
C LEU A 87 -9.29 4.42 19.42
N ILE A 88 -8.93 5.61 19.90
CA ILE A 88 -9.63 6.25 21.04
C ILE A 88 -11.10 6.57 20.68
N GLN A 89 -11.36 7.05 19.46
CA GLN A 89 -12.74 7.25 18.99
C GLN A 89 -13.54 5.94 18.95
N ASP A 90 -12.87 4.82 18.69
CA ASP A 90 -13.49 3.48 18.69
C ASP A 90 -13.66 2.89 20.10
N GLY A 91 -13.23 3.60 21.14
CA GLY A 91 -13.43 3.21 22.55
C GLY A 91 -12.18 2.70 23.27
N MET A 92 -11.00 2.76 22.66
CA MET A 92 -9.77 2.40 23.36
C MET A 92 -9.42 3.39 24.49
N PRO A 93 -8.76 2.92 25.57
CA PRO A 93 -8.29 3.79 26.64
C PRO A 93 -7.41 4.93 26.11
N THR A 94 -7.52 6.11 26.73
CA THR A 94 -6.76 7.30 26.31
C THR A 94 -5.29 7.28 26.76
N ASN A 95 -4.87 6.29 27.56
CA ASN A 95 -3.61 6.26 28.30
C ASN A 95 -2.73 5.04 27.98
N ILE A 96 -2.69 4.57 26.72
CA ILE A 96 -1.68 3.60 26.29
C ILE A 96 -0.33 4.31 26.12
N THR A 97 0.74 3.74 26.68
CA THR A 97 2.09 4.35 26.69
C THR A 97 3.18 3.40 26.19
N TRP A 98 2.84 2.16 25.85
CA TRP A 98 3.81 1.14 25.43
C TRP A 98 3.96 1.05 23.91
N LEU A 99 3.09 1.73 23.15
CA LEU A 99 3.22 1.88 21.69
C LEU A 99 4.07 3.10 21.35
N HIS A 100 5.05 2.92 20.47
CA HIS A 100 5.99 3.96 20.05
C HIS A 100 5.97 4.10 18.52
N ASN A 101 7.10 3.89 17.84
CA ASN A 101 7.20 3.97 16.38
C ASN A 101 6.28 2.96 15.69
N GLY A 102 5.69 3.34 14.55
CA GLY A 102 4.74 2.49 13.82
C GLY A 102 5.30 1.11 13.46
N GLY A 103 6.60 1.01 13.15
CA GLY A 103 7.30 -0.24 12.87
C GLY A 103 7.31 -1.25 14.03
N ASP A 104 7.11 -0.78 15.25
CA ASP A 104 7.20 -1.59 16.46
C ASP A 104 5.83 -2.10 16.96
N TRP A 105 4.73 -1.51 16.48
CA TRP A 105 3.40 -1.73 17.04
C TRP A 105 2.98 -3.19 17.06
N ALA A 106 3.23 -3.96 15.99
CA ALA A 106 2.87 -5.37 15.93
C ALA A 106 3.60 -6.21 16.99
N ARG A 107 4.88 -5.90 17.26
CA ARG A 107 5.67 -6.59 18.27
C ARG A 107 5.17 -6.24 19.67
N GLU A 108 4.97 -4.95 19.96
CA GLU A 108 4.51 -4.51 21.28
C GLU A 108 3.07 -4.98 21.54
N ALA A 109 2.18 -4.92 20.56
CA ALA A 109 0.81 -5.44 20.64
C ALA A 109 0.77 -6.91 21.06
N ARG A 110 1.63 -7.77 20.48
CA ARG A 110 1.76 -9.18 20.87
C ARG A 110 2.19 -9.36 22.34
N LYS A 111 3.13 -8.54 22.83
CA LYS A 111 3.56 -8.59 24.24
C LYS A 111 2.43 -8.24 25.21
N HIS A 112 1.48 -7.43 24.76
CA HIS A 112 0.28 -7.04 25.51
C HIS A 112 -0.95 -7.87 25.14
N HIS A 113 -0.76 -9.06 24.56
CA HIS A 113 -1.83 -10.02 24.23
C HIS A 113 -2.91 -9.51 23.26
N VAL A 114 -2.60 -8.46 22.48
CA VAL A 114 -3.45 -8.00 21.39
C VAL A 114 -3.24 -8.91 20.19
N LEU A 115 -4.32 -9.32 19.53
CA LEU A 115 -4.25 -10.19 18.36
C LEU A 115 -3.54 -9.46 17.21
N VAL A 116 -2.56 -10.13 16.63
CA VAL A 116 -1.84 -9.68 15.44
C VAL A 116 -1.74 -10.82 14.45
N ASP A 117 -2.25 -10.62 13.24
CA ASP A 117 -2.27 -11.62 12.19
C ASP A 117 -2.10 -10.98 10.79
N LYS A 118 -2.52 -11.69 9.74
CA LYS A 118 -2.48 -11.25 8.34
C LYS A 118 -3.87 -10.94 7.77
N ASN A 119 -4.91 -11.01 8.59
CA ASN A 119 -6.29 -10.88 8.15
C ASN A 119 -6.77 -9.44 8.38
N PRO A 120 -7.01 -8.65 7.33
CA PRO A 120 -7.53 -7.31 7.50
C PRO A 120 -8.99 -7.36 7.99
N THR A 121 -9.32 -6.49 8.94
CA THR A 121 -10.70 -6.17 9.33
C THR A 121 -10.88 -4.65 9.37
N VAL A 122 -12.09 -4.17 9.15
CA VAL A 122 -12.40 -2.75 9.37
C VAL A 122 -12.17 -2.43 10.85
N GLY A 123 -11.41 -1.36 11.12
CA GLY A 123 -11.01 -0.97 12.47
C GLY A 123 -9.70 -1.58 12.96
N SER A 124 -9.12 -2.55 12.24
CA SER A 124 -7.75 -2.99 12.51
C SER A 124 -6.72 -1.93 12.10
N VAL A 125 -5.51 -2.04 12.65
CA VAL A 125 -4.36 -1.24 12.24
C VAL A 125 -3.55 -2.01 11.22
N ALA A 126 -3.44 -1.45 10.02
CA ALA A 126 -2.46 -1.86 9.04
C ALA A 126 -1.07 -1.35 9.49
N GLN A 127 -0.13 -2.26 9.70
CA GLN A 127 1.21 -1.93 10.18
C GLN A 127 2.28 -2.38 9.19
N TRP A 128 3.24 -1.51 8.91
CA TRP A 128 4.44 -1.80 8.12
C TRP A 128 5.66 -1.78 9.03
N ASN A 129 6.44 -2.86 8.96
CA ASN A 129 7.74 -2.93 9.62
C ASN A 129 8.67 -1.84 9.07
N SER A 130 9.72 -1.52 9.82
CA SER A 130 10.81 -0.65 9.39
C SER A 130 11.32 -1.02 7.99
N GLY A 131 11.23 -0.09 7.04
CA GLY A 131 11.68 -0.27 5.65
C GLY A 131 10.78 -1.13 4.75
N ALA A 132 9.67 -1.69 5.25
CA ALA A 132 8.79 -2.55 4.47
C ALA A 132 7.87 -1.75 3.54
N GLY A 133 7.58 -2.26 2.34
CA GLY A 133 6.62 -1.62 1.43
C GLY A 133 6.92 -0.17 1.07
N GLY A 134 8.20 0.21 1.07
CA GLY A 134 8.64 1.57 0.75
C GLY A 134 8.49 2.59 1.88
N VAL A 135 8.17 2.17 3.11
CA VAL A 135 8.09 3.08 4.27
C VAL A 135 9.46 3.34 4.91
N SER A 136 9.53 4.35 5.78
CA SER A 136 10.77 4.75 6.47
C SER A 136 11.33 3.66 7.42
N SER A 137 12.55 3.86 7.93
CA SER A 137 13.12 3.02 8.97
C SER A 137 12.35 3.04 10.30
N SER A 138 11.49 4.03 10.52
CA SER A 138 10.59 4.06 11.68
C SER A 138 9.32 3.20 11.50
N GLY A 139 9.16 2.58 10.31
CA GLY A 139 7.95 1.87 9.92
C GLY A 139 6.78 2.82 9.69
N HIS A 140 5.57 2.27 9.64
CA HIS A 140 4.34 3.04 9.44
C HIS A 140 3.10 2.32 9.98
N VAL A 141 2.07 3.08 10.32
CA VAL A 141 0.75 2.54 10.69
C VAL A 141 -0.36 3.35 10.03
N ALA A 142 -1.43 2.66 9.68
CA ALA A 142 -2.64 3.26 9.12
C ALA A 142 -3.88 2.55 9.67
N TYR A 143 -5.01 3.25 9.68
CA TYR A 143 -6.28 2.72 10.15
C TYR A 143 -7.07 2.13 8.97
N VAL A 144 -7.52 0.87 9.08
CA VAL A 144 -8.29 0.21 8.01
C VAL A 144 -9.75 0.66 8.04
N THR A 145 -10.21 1.30 6.97
CA THR A 145 -11.58 1.84 6.85
C THR A 145 -12.49 0.99 5.97
N ALA A 146 -11.95 0.16 5.09
CA ALA A 146 -12.72 -0.79 4.29
C ALA A 146 -11.87 -2.02 3.94
N VAL A 147 -12.52 -3.17 3.77
CA VAL A 147 -11.90 -4.43 3.34
C VAL A 147 -12.80 -5.07 2.29
N THR A 148 -12.21 -5.50 1.18
CA THR A 148 -12.86 -6.33 0.16
C THR A 148 -12.11 -7.66 0.04
N ALA A 149 -12.52 -8.53 -0.88
CA ALA A 149 -11.77 -9.77 -1.15
C ALA A 149 -10.33 -9.50 -1.62
N ASP A 150 -10.12 -8.42 -2.38
CA ASP A 150 -8.85 -8.16 -3.07
C ASP A 150 -8.13 -6.91 -2.56
N THR A 151 -8.77 -6.06 -1.75
CA THR A 151 -8.21 -4.76 -1.37
C THR A 151 -8.49 -4.39 0.08
N ILE A 152 -7.64 -3.54 0.63
CA ILE A 152 -7.94 -2.73 1.81
C ILE A 152 -7.98 -1.26 1.44
N THR A 153 -8.82 -0.49 2.14
CA THR A 153 -8.72 0.97 2.17
C THR A 153 -8.18 1.37 3.54
N VAL A 154 -7.14 2.20 3.54
CA VAL A 154 -6.51 2.73 4.75
C VAL A 154 -6.60 4.25 4.77
N ALA A 155 -6.92 4.80 5.94
CA ALA A 155 -6.78 6.21 6.24
C ALA A 155 -5.56 6.42 7.13
N GLU A 156 -4.75 7.41 6.80
CA GLU A 156 -3.47 7.62 7.48
C GLU A 156 -3.04 9.08 7.49
N ASP A 157 -1.98 9.34 8.24
CA ASP A 157 -1.24 10.58 8.21
C ASP A 157 0.25 10.27 8.28
N ASN A 158 1.08 11.20 7.83
CA ASN A 158 2.50 10.93 7.61
C ASN A 158 3.37 11.97 8.33
N TYR A 159 4.34 11.50 9.10
CA TYR A 159 5.31 12.38 9.76
C TYR A 159 6.39 12.87 8.77
N PRO A 160 6.94 14.10 8.93
CA PRO A 160 6.55 15.17 9.86
C PRO A 160 5.56 16.19 9.29
N SER A 161 5.29 16.15 7.99
CA SER A 161 4.61 17.24 7.26
C SER A 161 3.42 16.77 6.45
N GLY A 162 2.94 15.56 6.73
CA GLY A 162 1.86 14.91 5.99
C GLY A 162 2.38 14.14 4.77
N PRO A 163 1.50 13.82 3.82
CA PRO A 163 0.08 14.19 3.79
C PRO A 163 -0.79 13.34 4.73
N ASN A 164 -1.94 13.89 5.11
CA ASN A 164 -3.09 13.06 5.49
C ASN A 164 -3.76 12.55 4.22
N GLN A 165 -3.96 11.24 4.11
CA GLN A 165 -4.36 10.62 2.85
C GLN A 165 -5.18 9.34 3.06
N ILE A 166 -5.82 8.91 1.97
CA ILE A 166 -6.54 7.64 1.88
C ILE A 166 -5.94 6.84 0.73
N ARG A 167 -5.52 5.61 1.02
CA ARG A 167 -4.99 4.67 0.02
C ARG A 167 -5.86 3.43 -0.07
N VAL A 168 -6.05 2.95 -1.29
CA VAL A 168 -6.53 1.61 -1.60
C VAL A 168 -5.33 0.76 -2.00
N ILE A 169 -5.14 -0.36 -1.33
CA ILE A 169 -3.99 -1.25 -1.52
C ILE A 169 -4.56 -2.62 -1.88
N THR A 170 -4.15 -3.14 -3.03
CA THR A 170 -4.54 -4.46 -3.49
C THR A 170 -3.66 -5.54 -2.85
N HIS A 171 -4.27 -6.68 -2.53
CA HIS A 171 -3.62 -7.81 -1.92
C HIS A 171 -2.49 -8.34 -2.82
N GLY A 172 -1.33 -8.63 -2.23
CA GLY A 172 -0.13 -9.05 -2.95
C GLY A 172 0.76 -7.90 -3.45
N ASP A 173 0.36 -6.64 -3.28
CA ASP A 173 1.24 -5.50 -3.55
C ASP A 173 2.51 -5.53 -2.66
N PRO A 174 3.68 -5.07 -3.16
CA PRO A 174 4.84 -4.84 -2.30
C PRO A 174 4.59 -3.88 -1.13
N GLY A 175 3.65 -2.94 -1.28
CA GLY A 175 3.15 -2.01 -0.29
C GLY A 175 2.04 -2.56 0.60
N TRP A 176 1.69 -3.86 0.51
CA TRP A 176 0.77 -4.50 1.45
C TRP A 176 1.31 -4.43 2.90
N PRO A 177 0.46 -4.19 3.91
CA PRO A 177 0.89 -4.13 5.30
C PRO A 177 1.63 -5.40 5.74
N SER A 178 2.66 -5.21 6.56
CA SER A 178 3.37 -6.32 7.19
C SER A 178 2.46 -7.10 8.12
N ASN A 179 1.60 -6.44 8.90
CA ASN A 179 0.69 -7.07 9.86
C ASN A 179 -0.62 -6.29 9.98
N PHE A 180 -1.65 -6.96 10.50
CA PHE A 180 -2.87 -6.32 10.99
C PHE A 180 -2.97 -6.51 12.51
N ILE A 181 -3.24 -5.42 13.23
CA ILE A 181 -3.35 -5.41 14.70
C ILE A 181 -4.81 -5.14 15.07
N HIS A 182 -5.38 -6.03 15.88
CA HIS A 182 -6.80 -6.01 16.24
C HIS A 182 -6.93 -5.56 17.69
N PHE A 183 -6.90 -4.24 17.90
CA PHE A 183 -7.20 -3.64 19.20
C PHE A 183 -8.68 -3.79 19.57
N THR A 184 -9.53 -3.96 18.56
CA THR A 184 -10.95 -4.26 18.72
C THR A 184 -11.19 -5.76 18.82
N ALA A 185 -12.19 -6.19 19.58
CA ALA A 185 -12.61 -7.58 19.59
C ALA A 185 -13.00 -7.98 18.15
N VAL A 186 -12.34 -8.99 17.60
CA VAL A 186 -12.68 -9.57 16.30
C VAL A 186 -14.12 -10.08 16.39
N PRO A 187 -15.07 -9.61 15.55
CA PRO A 187 -16.35 -10.25 15.47
C PRO A 187 -16.15 -11.70 15.04
N THR A 188 -16.72 -12.64 15.79
CA THR A 188 -16.79 -14.04 15.38
C THR A 188 -17.39 -14.12 13.97
N ALA A 189 -16.81 -14.95 13.10
CA ALA A 189 -17.25 -15.10 11.71
C ALA A 189 -18.76 -15.34 11.64
N GLY A 190 -19.48 -14.44 10.94
CA GLY A 190 -20.94 -14.47 10.81
C GLY A 190 -21.68 -13.32 11.49
N GLN A 191 -21.02 -12.50 12.31
CA GLN A 191 -21.65 -11.33 12.93
C GLN A 191 -21.29 -10.05 12.16
N GLN A 192 -22.29 -9.41 11.55
CA GLN A 192 -22.18 -8.01 11.11
C GLN A 192 -22.06 -7.13 12.36
N VAL A 193 -20.89 -6.54 12.61
CA VAL A 193 -20.73 -5.64 13.77
C VAL A 193 -19.62 -4.62 13.54
N GLY A 194 -19.98 -3.34 13.60
CA GLY A 194 -19.12 -2.39 14.30
C GLY A 194 -19.17 -2.75 15.79
N PRO A 195 -18.03 -2.88 16.48
CA PRO A 195 -18.02 -3.35 17.87
C PRO A 195 -18.84 -2.39 18.74
N ASN A 196 -19.79 -2.92 19.50
CA ASN A 196 -20.55 -2.10 20.46
C ASN A 196 -19.77 -1.96 21.77
N ALA A 197 -20.07 -0.90 22.53
CA ALA A 197 -19.37 -0.53 23.76
C ALA A 197 -19.26 -1.66 24.82
N ALA A 198 -20.12 -2.69 24.77
CA ALA A 198 -20.11 -3.80 25.71
C ALA A 198 -18.98 -4.82 25.44
N GLN A 199 -18.65 -5.06 24.18
CA GLN A 199 -17.52 -5.94 23.81
C GLN A 199 -16.17 -5.32 24.22
N TRP A 200 -16.14 -3.98 24.29
CA TRP A 200 -14.98 -3.21 24.71
C TRP A 200 -14.72 -3.21 26.21
N GLN A 201 -15.77 -3.20 27.02
CA GLN A 201 -15.68 -3.30 28.48
C GLN A 201 -14.98 -4.60 28.91
N VAL A 202 -15.14 -5.70 28.17
CA VAL A 202 -14.46 -6.97 28.48
C VAL A 202 -12.96 -6.89 28.23
N PHE A 203 -12.53 -6.34 27.07
CA PHE A 203 -11.10 -6.12 26.79
C PHE A 203 -10.45 -5.19 27.82
N VAL A 204 -11.10 -4.05 28.12
CA VAL A 204 -10.58 -3.10 29.11
C VAL A 204 -10.56 -3.71 30.51
N ALA A 205 -11.62 -4.42 30.92
CA ALA A 205 -11.69 -5.06 32.23
C ALA A 205 -10.70 -6.22 32.38
N ASP A 206 -10.38 -6.95 31.31
CA ASP A 206 -9.33 -7.98 31.34
C ASP A 206 -7.93 -7.35 31.33
N TYR A 207 -7.72 -6.28 30.55
CA TYR A 207 -6.45 -5.52 30.54
C TYR A 207 -6.14 -4.89 31.91
N GLN A 208 -7.11 -4.19 32.53
CA GLN A 208 -6.99 -3.56 33.85
C GLN A 208 -6.93 -4.55 35.03
N ARG A 209 -7.34 -5.81 34.82
CA ARG A 209 -7.25 -6.86 35.85
C ARG A 209 -5.91 -7.59 35.78
N THR A 210 -5.29 -7.59 34.60
CA THR A 210 -4.01 -8.25 34.35
C THR A 210 -2.82 -7.32 34.62
N PHE A 211 -3.03 -6.00 34.60
CA PHE A 211 -2.03 -4.94 34.80
C PHE A 211 -2.63 -3.74 35.52
#